data_AF-A0A521PNF9-F1
#
_entry.id   AF-A0A521PNF9-F1
#
_cell.length_a   1.000
_cell.length_b   1.000
_cell.length_c   1.000
_cell.angle_alpha   90.00
_cell.angle_beta   90.00
_cell.angle_gamma   90.00
#
_symmetry.space_group_name_H-M   'P 1'
#
loop_
_entity.id
_entity.type
_entity.pdbx_description
1 polymer ?
#
loop_
_entity_poly.entity_id
_entity_poly.type
_entity_poly.pdbx_seq_one_letter_code
_entity_poly.pdbx_strand_id
1 'polypeptide(L)'
;MPRIAIVGSCITRDLWPIRGGGAEALLYISRTSFPGLLSAPVQGFRPDEDPPAGLRQHEHNALVADIRKTALTRLIAYRPTHVIFDFIDERFDLLSIGGALASSSDGMVRSGYRTQPALGLARTIPRLSDACERLWLEAASEFAAVVRATPLHRARLILHSARWAERQRSPDGRLATIRDVEIVGGQPAVIADYNALLDRQEAAFAALMPPMARVDAGPFRLAEAEHRWGLSPFHYIPEYYDEVRRQLAALGLEDSFSDRLAEPSVPAA
;
A
#
# COMPACT_ATOMS: atom_id res chain seq x y z
N MET A 1 10.40 -13.33 -18.00
CA MET A 1 9.49 -13.37 -16.84
C MET A 1 9.45 -11.99 -16.19
N PRO A 2 8.25 -11.43 -15.94
CA PRO A 2 8.10 -10.16 -15.27
C PRO A 2 8.66 -10.20 -13.84
N ARG A 3 9.47 -9.19 -13.49
CA ARG A 3 9.78 -8.85 -12.09
C ARG A 3 8.89 -7.69 -11.68
N ILE A 4 8.03 -7.88 -10.70
CA ILE A 4 6.99 -6.95 -10.31
C ILE A 4 7.35 -6.38 -8.96
N ALA A 5 7.30 -5.05 -8.82
CA ALA A 5 7.32 -4.40 -7.52
C ALA A 5 5.99 -3.69 -7.29
N ILE A 6 5.42 -3.88 -6.12
CA ILE A 6 4.26 -3.13 -5.63
C ILE A 6 4.77 -2.18 -4.56
N VAL A 7 4.48 -0.88 -4.73
CA VAL A 7 4.63 0.14 -3.70
C VAL A 7 3.22 0.61 -3.38
N GLY A 8 2.64 0.04 -2.33
CA GLY A 8 1.24 0.26 -2.04
C GLY A 8 0.70 -0.76 -1.06
N SER A 9 -0.58 -1.07 -1.17
CA SER A 9 -1.29 -1.80 -0.15
C SER A 9 -1.67 -3.21 -0.59
N CYS A 10 -2.45 -3.87 0.27
CA CYS A 10 -2.95 -5.21 0.03
C CYS A 10 -3.73 -5.30 -1.27
N ILE A 11 -4.50 -4.29 -1.65
CA ILE A 11 -5.43 -4.37 -2.79
C ILE A 11 -4.77 -4.79 -4.11
N THR A 12 -3.53 -4.35 -4.35
CA THR A 12 -2.77 -4.74 -5.54
C THR A 12 -2.16 -6.13 -5.33
N ARG A 13 -1.59 -6.40 -4.15
CA ARG A 13 -1.02 -7.71 -3.82
C ARG A 13 -2.06 -8.82 -3.90
N ASP A 14 -3.32 -8.52 -3.62
CA ASP A 14 -4.41 -9.50 -3.51
C ASP A 14 -4.88 -10.05 -4.85
N LEU A 15 -4.47 -9.41 -5.96
CA LEU A 15 -4.67 -9.89 -7.33
C LEU A 15 -4.07 -11.30 -7.57
N TRP A 16 -3.08 -11.69 -6.76
CA TRP A 16 -2.44 -13.00 -6.81
C TRP A 16 -3.11 -14.06 -5.88
N PRO A 17 -3.17 -13.89 -4.55
CA PRO A 17 -3.72 -14.92 -3.66
C PRO A 17 -5.25 -15.10 -3.76
N ILE A 18 -6.00 -14.11 -4.26
CA ILE A 18 -7.46 -14.25 -4.44
C ILE A 18 -7.80 -15.01 -5.74
N ARG A 19 -7.02 -14.80 -6.80
CA ARG A 19 -7.29 -15.35 -8.13
C ARG A 19 -6.30 -16.39 -8.63
N GLY A 20 -5.29 -16.69 -7.83
CA GLY A 20 -4.19 -17.57 -8.21
C GLY A 20 -3.12 -16.89 -9.06
N GLY A 21 -1.97 -17.55 -9.14
CA GLY A 21 -0.76 -16.99 -9.75
C GLY A 21 0.39 -16.95 -8.74
N GLY A 22 1.49 -17.60 -9.09
CA GLY A 22 2.74 -17.56 -8.34
C GLY A 22 3.57 -16.39 -8.81
N ALA A 23 3.57 -15.32 -8.03
CA ALA A 23 4.37 -14.13 -8.26
C ALA A 23 5.84 -14.41 -7.89
N GLU A 24 6.47 -15.38 -8.57
CA GLU A 24 7.85 -15.86 -8.32
C GLU A 24 8.87 -14.73 -8.27
N ALA A 25 8.57 -13.62 -8.95
CA ALA A 25 9.28 -12.38 -8.88
C ALA A 25 8.33 -11.23 -8.50
N LEU A 26 7.84 -11.23 -7.25
CA LEU A 26 7.13 -10.10 -6.65
C LEU A 26 7.87 -9.54 -5.44
N LEU A 27 8.11 -8.22 -5.48
CA LEU A 27 8.51 -7.42 -4.33
C LEU A 27 7.30 -6.64 -3.83
N TYR A 28 6.88 -6.85 -2.59
CA TYR A 28 5.75 -6.14 -1.99
C TYR A 28 6.23 -5.20 -0.87
N ILE A 29 6.16 -3.90 -1.15
CA ILE A 29 6.44 -2.81 -0.22
C ILE A 29 5.10 -2.24 0.22
N SER A 30 4.79 -2.40 1.51
CA SER A 30 3.51 -1.98 2.08
C SER A 30 3.64 -1.44 3.49
N ARG A 31 2.53 -0.88 3.99
CA ARG A 31 2.43 -0.25 5.31
C ARG A 31 3.45 0.85 5.51
N THR A 32 3.91 1.45 4.42
CA THR A 32 4.78 2.63 4.39
C THR A 32 4.08 3.70 3.56
N SER A 33 4.06 4.92 4.08
CA SER A 33 3.63 6.09 3.32
C SER A 33 4.72 6.52 2.37
N PHE A 34 4.35 7.30 1.36
CA PHE A 34 5.33 7.87 0.44
C PHE A 34 6.41 8.73 1.12
N PRO A 35 6.08 9.65 2.06
CA PRO A 35 7.08 10.32 2.89
C PRO A 35 7.94 9.34 3.71
N GLY A 36 7.32 8.29 4.22
CA GLY A 36 7.99 7.23 4.95
C GLY A 36 9.05 6.55 4.09
N LEU A 37 8.80 6.31 2.80
CA LEU A 37 9.71 5.59 1.91
C LEU A 37 11.06 6.29 1.70
N LEU A 38 11.08 7.63 1.76
CA LEU A 38 12.25 8.49 1.52
C LEU A 38 12.88 9.04 2.80
N SER A 39 12.27 8.78 3.96
CA SER A 39 12.76 9.30 5.23
C SER A 39 14.01 8.57 5.74
N ALA A 40 14.72 9.18 6.69
CA ALA A 40 15.81 8.54 7.42
C ALA A 40 15.29 7.46 8.39
N PRO A 41 16.08 6.41 8.68
CA PRO A 41 15.68 5.37 9.63
C PRO A 41 15.59 5.90 11.06
N VAL A 42 14.65 5.34 11.84
CA VAL A 42 14.51 5.67 13.27
C VAL A 42 15.74 5.18 14.03
N GLN A 43 16.51 6.12 14.56
CA GLN A 43 17.75 5.82 15.27
C GLN A 43 17.48 5.08 16.58
N GLY A 44 18.28 4.06 16.85
CA GLY A 44 18.16 3.26 18.08
C GLY A 44 16.99 2.26 18.09
N PHE A 45 16.19 2.16 17.03
CA PHE A 45 15.15 1.14 16.92
C PHE A 45 15.74 -0.27 16.87
N ARG A 46 15.19 -1.17 17.70
CA ARG A 46 15.58 -2.58 17.76
C ARG A 46 14.32 -3.45 17.58
N PRO A 47 14.10 -4.02 16.39
CA PRO A 47 13.02 -4.99 16.23
C PRO A 47 13.35 -6.27 16.98
N ASP A 48 12.31 -6.95 17.43
CA ASP A 48 12.43 -8.32 17.93
C ASP A 48 12.81 -9.25 16.77
N GLU A 49 13.42 -10.39 17.11
CA GLU A 49 13.74 -11.43 16.11
C GLU A 49 12.47 -12.08 15.57
N ASP A 50 11.53 -12.41 16.46
CA ASP A 50 10.23 -12.96 16.12
C ASP A 50 9.13 -11.87 16.08
N PRO A 51 8.05 -12.09 15.31
CA PRO A 51 6.92 -11.17 15.30
C PRO A 51 6.30 -11.01 16.70
N PRO A 52 6.05 -9.77 17.16
CA PRO A 52 5.29 -9.52 18.39
C PRO A 52 3.93 -10.21 18.37
N ALA A 53 3.42 -10.56 19.55
CA ALA A 53 2.14 -11.24 19.69
C ALA A 53 1.02 -10.53 18.91
N GLY A 54 0.35 -11.28 18.04
CA GLY A 54 -0.71 -10.78 17.17
C GLY A 54 -0.25 -10.45 15.75
N LEU A 55 1.03 -10.17 15.50
CA LEU A 55 1.52 -9.92 14.14
C LEU A 55 1.92 -11.21 13.45
N ARG A 56 1.57 -11.34 12.17
CA ARG A 56 2.16 -12.34 11.29
C ARG A 56 3.52 -11.87 10.81
N GLN A 57 4.39 -12.81 10.40
CA GLN A 57 5.74 -12.49 9.93
C GLN A 57 5.77 -11.41 8.84
N HIS A 58 4.88 -11.48 7.86
CA HIS A 58 4.84 -10.48 6.78
C HIS A 58 4.40 -9.09 7.27
N GLU A 59 3.51 -9.00 8.28
CA GLU A 59 3.10 -7.71 8.87
C GLU A 59 4.25 -7.09 9.66
N HIS A 60 4.99 -7.92 10.40
CA HIS A 60 6.19 -7.52 11.12
C HIS A 60 7.30 -7.08 10.19
N ASN A 61 7.57 -7.82 9.11
CA ASN A 61 8.57 -7.43 8.10
C ASN A 61 8.25 -6.06 7.49
N ALA A 62 7.00 -5.82 7.07
CA ALA A 62 6.57 -4.54 6.53
C ALA A 62 6.79 -3.38 7.52
N LEU A 63 6.42 -3.60 8.79
CA LEU A 63 6.63 -2.62 9.86
C LEU A 63 8.12 -2.32 10.07
N VAL A 64 8.96 -3.35 10.15
CA VAL A 64 10.41 -3.20 10.33
C VAL A 64 11.03 -2.51 9.13
N ALA A 65 10.60 -2.85 7.92
CA ALA A 65 11.07 -2.23 6.69
C ALA A 65 10.71 -0.74 6.62
N ASP A 66 9.52 -0.36 7.07
CA ASP A 66 9.11 1.04 7.20
C ASP A 66 9.98 1.77 8.25
N ILE A 67 10.14 1.23 9.47
CA ILE A 67 10.90 1.93 10.53
C ILE A 67 12.41 2.05 10.18
N ARG A 68 12.98 1.00 9.57
CA ARG A 68 14.40 0.94 9.17
C ARG A 68 14.68 1.48 7.77
N LYS A 69 13.66 1.90 7.01
CA LYS A 69 13.79 2.54 5.70
C LYS A 69 14.56 1.71 4.68
N THR A 70 14.30 0.41 4.67
CA THR A 70 14.99 -0.53 3.79
C THR A 70 14.31 -0.71 2.44
N ALA A 71 13.04 -0.33 2.34
CA ALA A 71 12.18 -0.60 1.18
C ALA A 71 12.69 0.04 -0.12
N LEU A 72 13.13 1.31 -0.10
CA LEU A 72 13.61 1.99 -1.30
C LEU A 72 14.88 1.34 -1.88
N THR A 73 15.83 1.03 -1.01
CA THR A 73 17.07 0.34 -1.41
C THR A 73 16.74 -1.03 -2.02
N ARG A 74 15.81 -1.77 -1.41
CA ARG A 74 15.34 -3.05 -1.93
C ARG A 74 14.65 -2.90 -3.28
N LEU A 75 13.80 -1.89 -3.47
CA LEU A 75 13.14 -1.59 -4.74
C LEU A 75 14.15 -1.37 -5.87
N ILE A 76 15.16 -0.54 -5.62
CA ILE A 76 16.20 -0.24 -6.63
C ILE A 76 17.05 -1.49 -6.93
N ALA A 77 17.46 -2.23 -5.89
CA ALA A 77 18.26 -3.44 -6.03
C ALA A 77 17.51 -4.56 -6.77
N TYR A 78 16.20 -4.64 -6.57
CA TYR A 78 15.31 -5.62 -7.21
C TYR A 78 15.21 -5.43 -8.74
N ARG A 79 15.45 -4.21 -9.24
CA ARG A 79 15.40 -3.85 -10.66
C ARG A 79 14.11 -4.36 -11.33
N PRO A 80 12.93 -3.96 -10.84
CA PRO A 80 11.67 -4.43 -11.39
C PRO A 80 11.55 -4.12 -12.89
N THR A 81 10.86 -4.99 -13.60
CA THR A 81 10.37 -4.71 -14.96
C THR A 81 9.07 -3.90 -14.92
N HIS A 82 8.30 -4.02 -13.84
CA HIS A 82 7.02 -3.35 -13.63
C HIS A 82 6.98 -2.81 -12.20
N VAL A 83 6.60 -1.55 -12.03
CA VAL A 83 6.32 -0.97 -10.71
C VAL A 83 4.86 -0.53 -10.67
N ILE A 84 4.10 -1.10 -9.75
CA ILE A 84 2.69 -0.78 -9.54
C ILE A 84 2.57 0.04 -8.26
N PHE A 85 1.97 1.22 -8.38
CA PHE A 85 1.68 2.12 -7.28
C PHE A 85 0.19 2.06 -6.95
N ASP A 86 -0.16 1.92 -5.67
CA ASP A 86 -1.48 2.25 -5.14
C ASP A 86 -1.33 2.99 -3.82
N PHE A 87 -2.25 3.92 -3.54
CA PHE A 87 -2.13 4.83 -2.41
C PHE A 87 -3.10 4.52 -1.26
N ILE A 88 -3.71 3.33 -1.22
CA ILE A 88 -4.65 2.97 -0.14
C ILE A 88 -3.96 2.91 1.23
N ASP A 89 -2.65 2.68 1.30
CA ASP A 89 -1.86 2.78 2.55
C ASP A 89 -1.63 4.22 3.01
N GLU A 90 -1.91 5.23 2.17
CA GLU A 90 -2.03 6.64 2.59
C GLU A 90 -3.29 6.89 3.42
N ARG A 91 -3.91 5.85 3.96
CA ARG A 91 -4.90 5.93 5.03
C ARG A 91 -4.30 6.13 6.42
N PHE A 92 -3.07 5.68 6.65
CA PHE A 92 -2.48 5.74 7.98
C PHE A 92 -1.93 7.12 8.28
N ASP A 93 -2.09 7.58 9.51
CA ASP A 93 -1.36 8.74 10.04
C ASP A 93 0.16 8.51 9.96
N LEU A 94 0.93 9.59 9.99
CA LEU A 94 2.38 9.52 10.11
C LEU A 94 2.79 9.67 11.57
N LEU A 95 3.89 9.03 11.93
CA LEU A 95 4.65 9.30 13.14
C LEU A 95 5.90 10.08 12.75
N SER A 96 6.11 11.24 13.36
CA SER A 96 7.38 11.98 13.30
C SER A 96 8.20 11.64 14.53
N ILE A 97 9.41 11.11 14.31
CA ILE A 97 10.34 10.66 15.35
C ILE A 97 11.69 11.34 15.10
N GLY A 98 11.89 12.51 15.70
CA GLY A 98 13.05 13.35 15.38
C GLY A 98 13.02 13.78 13.91
N GLY A 99 14.03 13.39 13.13
CA GLY A 99 14.09 13.61 11.68
C GLY A 99 13.51 12.46 10.83
N ALA A 100 13.01 11.39 11.45
CA ALA A 100 12.44 10.24 10.76
C ALA A 100 10.90 10.31 10.71
N LEU A 101 10.33 9.71 9.67
CA LEU A 101 8.88 9.51 9.51
C LEU A 101 8.59 8.01 9.44
N ALA A 102 7.50 7.54 10.04
CA ALA A 102 7.01 6.18 9.90
C ALA A 102 5.48 6.16 9.80
N SER A 103 4.90 5.12 9.23
CA SER A 103 3.45 4.96 9.22
C SER A 103 2.93 4.48 10.57
N SER A 104 1.91 5.15 11.11
CA SER A 104 1.14 4.68 12.27
C SER A 104 0.16 3.58 11.84
N SER A 105 0.67 2.51 11.26
CA SER A 105 -0.12 1.37 10.78
C SER A 105 -0.69 0.55 11.93
N ASP A 106 -1.67 -0.31 11.63
CA ASP A 106 -2.18 -1.31 12.58
C ASP A 106 -1.05 -2.17 13.17
N GLY A 107 -0.06 -2.53 12.34
CA GLY A 107 1.15 -3.23 12.78
C GLY A 107 1.95 -2.45 13.81
N MET A 108 2.14 -1.14 13.60
CA MET A 108 2.82 -0.26 14.57
C MET A 108 2.08 -0.23 15.90
N VAL A 109 0.74 -0.13 15.89
CA VAL A 109 -0.08 -0.10 17.11
C VAL A 109 0.01 -1.42 17.86
N ARG A 110 -0.15 -2.55 17.17
CA ARG A 110 -0.19 -3.89 17.78
C ARG A 110 1.17 -4.42 18.20
N SER A 111 2.26 -3.96 17.56
CA SER A 111 3.63 -4.41 17.88
C SER A 111 4.09 -4.03 19.29
N GLY A 112 3.52 -2.99 19.89
CA GLY A 112 4.04 -2.40 21.12
C GLY A 112 5.32 -1.58 20.94
N TYR A 113 5.88 -1.44 19.73
CA TYR A 113 7.16 -0.74 19.51
C TYR A 113 7.15 0.75 19.85
N ARG A 114 5.97 1.37 19.92
CA ARG A 114 5.84 2.75 20.43
C ARG A 114 6.33 2.91 21.88
N THR A 115 6.41 1.82 22.65
CA THR A 115 6.94 1.83 24.02
C THR A 115 8.47 1.83 24.08
N GLN A 116 9.16 1.53 22.97
CA GLN A 116 10.61 1.60 22.93
C GLN A 116 11.08 3.06 23.08
N PRO A 117 12.19 3.32 23.80
CA PRO A 117 12.73 4.68 23.94
C PRO A 117 12.96 5.39 22.61
N ALA A 118 13.35 4.65 21.56
CA ALA A 118 13.56 5.19 20.21
C ALA A 118 12.29 5.81 19.59
N LEU A 119 11.10 5.37 19.99
CA LEU A 119 9.81 5.89 19.53
C LEU A 119 9.06 6.66 20.62
N GLY A 120 9.62 6.79 21.82
CA GLY A 120 8.93 7.36 22.98
C GLY A 120 8.54 8.84 22.83
N LEU A 121 9.18 9.57 21.91
CA LEU A 121 8.88 10.97 21.58
C LEU A 121 8.12 11.13 20.25
N ALA A 122 7.61 10.04 19.67
CA ALA A 122 6.90 10.07 18.40
C ALA A 122 5.65 10.96 18.48
N ARG A 123 5.50 11.89 17.54
CA ARG A 123 4.31 12.73 17.38
C ARG A 123 3.51 12.24 16.20
N THR A 124 2.21 12.09 16.37
CA THR A 124 1.31 11.75 15.27
C THR A 124 1.05 13.01 14.42
N ILE A 125 1.22 12.88 13.11
CA ILE A 125 0.78 13.85 12.11
C ILE A 125 -0.46 13.24 11.44
N PRO A 126 -1.66 13.82 11.66
CA PRO A 126 -2.89 13.30 11.08
C PRO A 126 -2.83 13.25 9.57
N ARG A 127 -3.32 12.17 8.97
CA ARG A 127 -3.26 11.93 7.53
C ARG A 127 -3.91 13.04 6.71
N LEU A 128 -5.09 13.49 7.13
CA LEU A 128 -5.86 14.52 6.44
C LEU A 128 -5.38 15.95 6.74
N SER A 129 -4.24 16.13 7.42
CA SER A 129 -3.68 17.46 7.70
C SER A 129 -2.86 18.00 6.52
N ASP A 130 -2.88 19.33 6.35
CA ASP A 130 -2.04 20.02 5.36
C ASP A 130 -0.55 19.73 5.54
N ALA A 131 -0.11 19.48 6.77
CA ALA A 131 1.27 19.12 7.07
C ALA A 131 1.64 17.76 6.44
N CYS A 132 0.74 16.77 6.54
CA CYS A 132 0.94 15.48 5.89
C CYS A 132 0.89 15.60 4.36
N GLU A 133 -0.03 16.40 3.82
CA GLU A 133 -0.14 16.62 2.37
C GLU A 133 1.13 17.27 1.79
N ARG A 134 1.72 18.27 2.47
CA ARG A 134 3.01 18.85 2.05
C ARG A 134 4.15 17.84 2.04
N LEU A 135 4.30 17.06 3.11
CA LEU A 135 5.31 15.99 3.19
C LEU A 135 5.15 14.99 2.05
N TRP A 136 3.90 14.65 1.71
CA TRP A 136 3.60 13.73 0.62
C TRP A 136 3.97 14.30 -0.74
N LEU A 137 3.66 15.55 -1.02
CA LEU A 137 4.02 16.20 -2.30
C LEU A 137 5.53 16.35 -2.47
N GLU A 138 6.25 16.69 -1.40
CA GLU A 138 7.72 16.75 -1.39
C GLU A 138 8.32 15.37 -1.70
N ALA A 139 7.84 14.33 -1.01
CA ALA A 139 8.24 12.95 -1.25
C ALA A 139 7.89 12.46 -2.66
N ALA A 140 6.73 12.85 -3.20
CA ALA A 140 6.33 12.55 -4.58
C ALA A 140 7.35 13.09 -5.60
N SER A 141 7.77 14.35 -5.41
CA SER A 141 8.75 15.00 -6.27
C SER A 141 10.13 14.34 -6.18
N GLU A 142 10.58 14.06 -4.96
CA GLU A 142 11.86 13.39 -4.70
C GLU A 142 11.88 11.97 -5.28
N PHE A 143 10.83 11.18 -5.09
CA PHE A 143 10.75 9.84 -5.65
C PHE A 143 10.76 9.87 -7.18
N ALA A 144 10.09 10.84 -7.81
CA ALA A 144 10.15 10.99 -9.26
C ALA A 144 11.59 11.26 -9.73
N ALA A 145 12.39 12.02 -8.96
CA ALA A 145 13.82 12.18 -9.21
C ALA A 145 14.59 10.87 -9.03
N VAL A 146 14.29 10.09 -7.99
CA VAL A 146 14.87 8.75 -7.78
C VAL A 146 14.56 7.83 -8.96
N VAL A 147 13.33 7.82 -9.47
CA VAL A 147 12.95 7.01 -10.63
C VAL A 147 13.81 7.37 -11.84
N ARG A 148 13.96 8.67 -12.13
CA ARG A 148 14.78 9.17 -13.24
C ARG A 148 16.27 8.83 -13.07
N ALA A 149 16.79 8.90 -11.85
CA ALA A 149 18.21 8.74 -11.56
C ALA A 149 18.67 7.29 -11.36
N THR A 150 17.75 6.35 -11.20
CA THR A 150 18.06 4.94 -10.88
C THR A 150 17.59 4.01 -12.00
N PRO A 151 17.92 2.70 -11.97
CA PRO A 151 17.41 1.74 -12.95
C PRO A 151 15.88 1.64 -13.05
N LEU A 152 15.13 2.24 -12.11
CA LEU A 152 13.68 2.28 -12.13
C LEU A 152 13.10 2.99 -13.37
N HIS A 153 13.83 3.90 -14.02
CA HIS A 153 13.40 4.54 -15.28
C HIS A 153 13.13 3.54 -16.42
N ARG A 154 13.63 2.31 -16.31
CA ARG A 154 13.44 1.23 -17.31
C ARG A 154 12.20 0.40 -17.05
N ALA A 155 11.61 0.50 -15.86
CA ALA A 155 10.42 -0.25 -15.53
C ALA A 155 9.20 0.38 -16.20
N ARG A 156 8.23 -0.46 -16.58
CA ARG A 156 6.89 0.02 -16.88
C ARG A 156 6.23 0.47 -15.58
N LEU A 157 5.91 1.75 -15.50
CA LEU A 157 5.26 2.35 -14.34
C LEU A 157 3.74 2.27 -14.50
N ILE A 158 3.06 1.83 -13.45
CA ILE A 158 1.62 1.60 -13.45
C ILE A 158 1.02 2.23 -12.19
N LEU A 159 0.03 3.10 -12.37
CA LEU A 159 -0.80 3.61 -11.28
C LEU A 159 -2.08 2.78 -11.21
N HIS A 160 -2.24 2.02 -10.13
CA HIS A 160 -3.47 1.32 -9.79
C HIS A 160 -4.37 2.26 -8.98
N SER A 161 -5.36 2.83 -9.66
CA SER A 161 -6.25 3.86 -9.12
C SER A 161 -7.40 3.28 -8.30
N ALA A 162 -7.11 2.81 -7.09
CA ALA A 162 -8.14 2.32 -6.20
C ALA A 162 -8.77 3.43 -5.34
N ARG A 163 -10.04 3.23 -4.95
CA ARG A 163 -10.80 4.14 -4.09
C ARG A 163 -11.54 3.34 -3.04
N TRP A 164 -11.71 3.91 -1.86
CA TRP A 164 -12.54 3.32 -0.83
C TRP A 164 -13.96 3.19 -1.37
N ALA A 165 -14.47 1.96 -1.39
CA ALA A 165 -15.82 1.65 -1.81
C ALA A 165 -16.82 2.31 -0.85
N GLU A 166 -17.79 3.02 -1.40
CA GLU A 166 -18.89 3.60 -0.62
C GLU A 166 -20.00 2.59 -0.31
N ARG A 167 -20.05 1.52 -1.11
CA ARG A 167 -21.06 0.48 -1.03
C ARG A 167 -20.42 -0.90 -0.95
N GLN A 168 -21.07 -1.78 -0.22
CA GLN A 168 -20.78 -3.20 -0.15
C GLN A 168 -21.86 -4.01 -0.88
N ARG A 169 -21.49 -5.19 -1.37
CA ARG A 169 -22.38 -6.19 -1.94
C ARG A 169 -22.43 -7.42 -1.03
N SER A 170 -23.63 -7.82 -0.61
CA SER A 170 -23.87 -9.08 0.11
C SER A 170 -23.92 -10.29 -0.82
N PRO A 171 -23.83 -11.53 -0.30
CA PRO A 171 -23.87 -12.74 -1.12
C PRO A 171 -25.14 -12.89 -1.98
N ASP A 172 -26.27 -12.33 -1.52
CA ASP A 172 -27.54 -12.26 -2.26
C ASP A 172 -27.56 -11.18 -3.37
N GLY A 173 -26.45 -10.45 -3.56
CA GLY A 173 -26.30 -9.39 -4.55
C GLY A 173 -26.81 -8.02 -4.12
N ARG A 174 -27.39 -7.87 -2.92
CA ARG A 174 -27.91 -6.58 -2.45
C ARG A 174 -26.78 -5.59 -2.15
N LEU A 175 -27.00 -4.32 -2.51
CA LEU A 175 -26.08 -3.23 -2.22
C LEU A 175 -26.49 -2.47 -0.96
N ALA A 176 -25.50 -2.14 -0.12
CA ALA A 176 -25.69 -1.30 1.05
C ALA A 176 -24.54 -0.31 1.20
N THR A 177 -24.80 0.87 1.77
CA THR A 177 -23.74 1.83 2.12
C THR A 177 -22.87 1.28 3.25
N ILE A 178 -21.56 1.47 3.15
CA ILE A 178 -20.63 1.16 4.24
C ILE A 178 -20.70 2.28 5.28
N ARG A 179 -20.81 1.91 6.55
CA ARG A 179 -20.90 2.83 7.71
C ARG A 179 -19.81 2.47 8.72
N ASP A 180 -19.55 3.40 9.64
CA ASP A 180 -18.69 3.17 10.81
C ASP A 180 -17.31 2.63 10.45
N VAL A 181 -16.72 3.17 9.38
CA VAL A 181 -15.40 2.76 8.91
C VAL A 181 -14.33 3.24 9.90
N GLU A 182 -13.44 2.32 10.27
CA GLU A 182 -12.24 2.61 11.04
C GLU A 182 -10.99 2.19 10.27
N ILE A 183 -9.90 2.95 10.40
CA ILE A 183 -8.62 2.63 9.74
C ILE A 183 -7.78 1.68 10.59
N VAL A 184 -7.64 2.05 11.85
CA VAL A 184 -7.11 1.26 12.96
C VAL A 184 -8.16 1.36 14.07
N GLY A 185 -8.35 0.31 14.87
CA GLY A 185 -9.41 0.27 15.88
C GLY A 185 -9.49 1.56 16.72
N GLY A 186 -10.66 2.20 16.72
CA GLY A 186 -10.91 3.48 17.41
C GLY A 186 -10.51 4.74 16.63
N GLN A 187 -10.11 4.64 15.36
CA GLN A 187 -9.88 5.78 14.47
C GLN A 187 -10.97 5.85 13.38
N PRO A 188 -12.09 6.57 13.62
CA PRO A 188 -13.15 6.69 12.64
C PRO A 188 -12.68 7.44 11.40
N ALA A 189 -13.20 7.04 10.25
CA ALA A 189 -12.83 7.59 8.95
C ALA A 189 -14.04 7.85 8.07
N VAL A 190 -13.99 8.96 7.34
CA VAL A 190 -15.00 9.32 6.35
C VAL A 190 -14.47 8.94 4.97
N ILE A 191 -15.14 8.00 4.31
CA ILE A 191 -14.75 7.48 2.97
C ILE A 191 -14.49 8.61 1.96
N ALA A 192 -15.37 9.62 1.94
CA ALA A 192 -15.27 10.75 1.00
C ALA A 192 -13.97 11.55 1.18
N ASP A 193 -13.52 11.79 2.42
CA ASP A 193 -12.32 12.57 2.70
C ASP A 193 -11.06 11.85 2.22
N TYR A 194 -11.00 10.52 2.43
CA TYR A 194 -9.90 9.70 1.94
C TYR A 194 -9.91 9.55 0.42
N ASN A 195 -11.08 9.42 -0.21
CA ASN A 195 -11.16 9.42 -1.68
C ASN A 195 -10.73 10.76 -2.28
N ALA A 196 -11.10 11.89 -1.66
CA ALA A 196 -10.66 13.21 -2.08
C ALA A 196 -9.14 13.41 -1.90
N LEU A 197 -8.56 12.87 -0.82
CA LEU A 197 -7.10 12.82 -0.63
C LEU A 197 -6.43 12.04 -1.77
N LEU A 198 -6.91 10.82 -2.05
CA LEU A 198 -6.36 9.95 -3.10
C LEU A 198 -6.43 10.62 -4.48
N ASP A 199 -7.54 11.30 -4.81
CA ASP A 199 -7.67 12.03 -6.07
C ASP A 199 -6.60 13.12 -6.22
N ARG A 200 -6.39 13.94 -5.18
CA ARG A 200 -5.36 15.00 -5.21
C ARG A 200 -3.95 14.42 -5.32
N GLN A 201 -3.65 13.41 -4.52
CA GLN A 201 -2.35 12.74 -4.50
C GLN A 201 -2.04 12.09 -5.85
N GLU A 202 -2.96 11.32 -6.42
CA GLU A 202 -2.77 10.71 -7.73
C GLU A 202 -2.57 11.74 -8.84
N ALA A 203 -3.33 12.83 -8.84
CA ALA A 203 -3.18 13.90 -9.82
C ALA A 203 -1.78 14.54 -9.73
N ALA A 204 -1.32 14.85 -8.52
CA ALA A 204 0.01 15.40 -8.31
C ALA A 204 1.12 14.40 -8.71
N PHE A 205 0.97 13.13 -8.34
CA PHE A 205 1.93 12.08 -8.70
C PHE A 205 2.04 11.89 -10.21
N ALA A 206 0.89 11.83 -10.90
CA ALA A 206 0.85 11.70 -12.35
C ALA A 206 1.53 12.88 -13.07
N ALA A 207 1.46 14.09 -12.50
CA ALA A 207 2.13 15.27 -13.05
C ALA A 207 3.65 15.27 -12.84
N LEU A 208 4.15 14.61 -11.78
CA LEU A 208 5.59 14.60 -11.41
C LEU A 208 6.38 13.44 -12.03
N MET A 209 5.71 12.31 -12.23
CA MET A 209 6.32 11.05 -12.65
C MET A 209 6.58 10.99 -14.16
N PRO A 210 7.54 10.16 -14.63
CA PRO A 210 7.57 9.73 -16.03
C PRO A 210 6.23 9.09 -16.44
N PRO A 211 5.94 8.97 -17.76
CA PRO A 211 4.67 8.41 -18.23
C PRO A 211 4.32 7.09 -17.56
N MET A 212 3.10 7.00 -17.02
CA MET A 212 2.59 5.80 -16.35
C MET A 212 1.36 5.29 -17.08
N ALA A 213 1.22 3.97 -17.15
CA ALA A 213 -0.08 3.38 -17.44
C ALA A 213 -0.99 3.56 -16.22
N ARG A 214 -2.30 3.66 -16.44
CA ARG A 214 -3.29 3.73 -15.36
C ARG A 214 -4.20 2.51 -15.47
N VAL A 215 -4.45 1.85 -14.35
CA VAL A 215 -5.46 0.79 -14.24
C VAL A 215 -6.51 1.15 -13.22
N ASP A 216 -7.76 0.84 -13.53
CA ASP A 216 -8.92 1.16 -12.68
C ASP A 216 -10.09 0.19 -12.89
N ALA A 217 -10.69 -0.27 -11.80
CA ALA A 217 -11.82 -1.20 -11.86
C ALA A 217 -13.19 -0.52 -12.08
N GLY A 218 -13.25 0.80 -12.16
CA GLY A 218 -14.44 1.58 -12.46
C GLY A 218 -15.67 1.17 -11.64
N PRO A 219 -16.73 0.62 -12.27
CA PRO A 219 -17.97 0.26 -11.58
C PRO A 219 -17.82 -0.88 -10.57
N PHE A 220 -16.72 -1.65 -10.63
CA PHE A 220 -16.48 -2.78 -9.73
C PHE A 220 -15.88 -2.36 -8.38
N ARG A 221 -15.75 -1.06 -8.10
CA ARG A 221 -15.32 -0.51 -6.79
C ARG A 221 -16.42 -0.68 -5.72
N LEU A 222 -16.77 -1.93 -5.42
CA LEU A 222 -17.73 -2.35 -4.40
C LEU A 222 -17.00 -3.24 -3.40
N ALA A 223 -17.23 -3.03 -2.10
CA ALA A 223 -16.70 -3.95 -1.09
C ALA A 223 -17.49 -5.26 -1.09
N GLU A 224 -16.84 -6.36 -0.75
CA GLU A 224 -17.49 -7.64 -0.51
C GLU A 224 -17.86 -7.76 0.97
N ALA A 225 -19.16 -7.93 1.27
CA ALA A 225 -19.64 -7.94 2.66
C ALA A 225 -19.06 -9.10 3.49
N GLU A 226 -18.85 -10.25 2.84
CA GLU A 226 -18.27 -11.46 3.43
C GLU A 226 -16.87 -11.72 2.85
N HIS A 227 -16.09 -10.66 2.60
CA HIS A 227 -14.72 -10.84 2.12
C HIS A 227 -13.93 -11.70 3.10
N ARG A 228 -13.09 -12.58 2.56
CA ARG A 228 -12.26 -13.50 3.35
C ARG A 228 -11.36 -12.84 4.41
N TRP A 229 -11.16 -11.52 4.31
CA TRP A 229 -10.34 -10.71 5.23
C TRP A 229 -11.17 -9.75 6.09
N GLY A 230 -12.48 -9.99 6.18
CA GLY A 230 -13.45 -9.12 6.85
C GLY A 230 -13.91 -7.97 5.96
N LEU A 231 -15.00 -7.32 6.35
CA LEU A 231 -15.52 -6.15 5.65
C LEU A 231 -14.57 -4.96 5.80
N SER A 232 -14.23 -4.33 4.67
CA SER A 232 -13.52 -3.07 4.60
C SER A 232 -13.86 -2.36 3.28
N PRO A 233 -13.87 -1.02 3.19
CA PRO A 233 -14.06 -0.31 1.93
C PRO A 233 -12.98 -0.59 0.86
N PHE A 234 -11.88 -1.24 1.21
CA PHE A 234 -10.82 -1.65 0.28
C PHE A 234 -10.70 -3.17 0.14
N HIS A 235 -11.71 -3.93 0.56
CA HIS A 235 -11.82 -5.37 0.32
C HIS A 235 -12.91 -5.60 -0.71
N TYR A 236 -12.54 -5.65 -1.99
CA TYR A 236 -13.49 -5.55 -3.09
C TYR A 236 -14.13 -6.88 -3.46
N ILE A 237 -15.20 -6.78 -4.24
CA ILE A 237 -15.83 -7.91 -4.91
C ILE A 237 -14.88 -8.61 -5.89
N PRO A 238 -15.09 -9.91 -6.14
CA PRO A 238 -14.35 -10.72 -7.12
C PRO A 238 -14.09 -10.02 -8.48
N GLU A 239 -15.08 -9.32 -9.04
CA GLU A 239 -15.03 -8.68 -10.36
C GLU A 239 -14.04 -7.50 -10.42
N TYR A 240 -13.79 -6.85 -9.28
CA TYR A 240 -12.76 -5.82 -9.18
C TYR A 240 -11.40 -6.39 -9.56
N TYR A 241 -11.03 -7.52 -8.95
CA TYR A 241 -9.74 -8.16 -9.18
C TYR A 241 -9.62 -8.68 -10.62
N ASP A 242 -10.71 -9.15 -11.21
CA ASP A 242 -10.73 -9.64 -12.60
C ASP A 242 -10.47 -8.51 -13.59
N GLU A 243 -11.13 -7.37 -13.40
CA GLU A 243 -10.95 -6.21 -14.29
C GLU A 243 -9.53 -5.63 -14.19
N VAL A 244 -8.98 -5.53 -12.98
CA VAL A 244 -7.60 -5.07 -12.79
C VAL A 244 -6.60 -6.06 -13.40
N ARG A 245 -6.78 -7.38 -13.21
CA ARG A 245 -5.92 -8.40 -13.85
C ARG A 245 -5.99 -8.31 -15.37
N ARG A 246 -7.18 -8.12 -15.96
CA ARG A 246 -7.35 -7.95 -17.41
C ARG A 246 -6.54 -6.77 -17.94
N GLN A 247 -6.56 -5.64 -17.24
CA GLN A 247 -5.79 -4.45 -17.63
C GLN A 247 -4.28 -4.66 -17.44
N LEU A 248 -3.86 -5.29 -16.35
CA LEU A 248 -2.45 -5.62 -16.11
C LEU A 248 -1.91 -6.63 -17.13
N ALA A 249 -2.72 -7.61 -17.55
CA ALA A 249 -2.37 -8.54 -18.62
C ALA A 249 -2.11 -7.79 -19.94
N ALA A 250 -2.95 -6.81 -20.29
CA ALA A 250 -2.71 -5.95 -21.45
C ALA A 250 -1.43 -5.08 -21.33
N LEU A 251 -0.83 -5.01 -20.15
CA LEU A 251 0.43 -4.31 -19.88
C LEU A 251 1.65 -5.23 -19.81
N GLY A 252 1.52 -6.52 -20.16
CA GLY A 252 2.63 -7.47 -20.19
C GLY A 252 2.78 -8.33 -18.92
N LEU A 253 1.70 -8.47 -18.14
CA LEU A 253 1.65 -9.28 -16.92
C LEU A 253 0.76 -10.52 -17.05
N GLU A 254 0.37 -10.92 -18.26
CA GLU A 254 -0.47 -12.09 -18.54
C GLU A 254 0.11 -13.37 -17.91
N ASP A 255 1.41 -13.59 -18.08
CA ASP A 255 2.13 -14.77 -17.53
C ASP A 255 2.35 -14.68 -16.01
N SER A 256 2.02 -13.55 -15.39
CA SER A 256 2.14 -13.37 -13.93
C SER A 256 0.93 -13.91 -13.18
N PHE A 257 -0.11 -14.31 -13.91
CA PHE A 257 -1.39 -14.77 -13.40
C PHE A 257 -1.58 -16.24 -13.77
N SER A 258 -2.15 -17.03 -12.85
CA SER A 258 -2.50 -18.43 -13.13
C SER A 258 -3.78 -18.80 -12.41
N ASP A 259 -4.47 -19.85 -12.85
CA ASP A 259 -5.69 -20.33 -12.19
C ASP A 259 -5.41 -21.11 -10.89
N ARG A 260 -4.15 -21.41 -10.58
CA ARG A 260 -3.77 -22.07 -9.33
C ARG A 260 -3.73 -21.05 -8.20
N LEU A 261 -4.64 -21.20 -7.23
CA LEU A 261 -4.58 -20.50 -5.95
C LEU A 261 -3.21 -20.76 -5.30
N ALA A 262 -2.43 -19.69 -5.13
CA ALA A 262 -1.19 -19.72 -4.33
C ALA A 262 -1.51 -19.23 -2.92
N GLU A 263 -0.83 -19.77 -1.90
CA GLU A 263 -0.93 -19.22 -0.55
C GLU A 263 -0.52 -17.73 -0.54
N PRO A 264 -1.08 -16.91 0.37
CA PRO A 264 -0.74 -15.49 0.48
C PRO A 264 0.67 -15.32 1.07
N SER A 265 1.69 -15.72 0.33
CA SER A 265 3.08 -15.69 0.77
C SER A 265 3.98 -15.09 -0.29
N VAL A 266 3.69 -13.84 -0.65
CA VAL A 266 4.81 -12.93 -0.93
C VAL A 266 5.10 -12.25 0.39
N PRO A 267 6.20 -12.61 1.08
CA PRO A 267 6.63 -11.91 2.27
C PRO A 267 6.73 -10.42 1.90
N ALA A 268 6.09 -9.56 2.67
CA ALA A 268 6.39 -8.13 2.56
C ALA A 268 7.88 -7.98 2.85
N ALA A 269 8.56 -7.19 2.01
CA ALA A 269 9.99 -7.00 2.14
C ALA A 269 10.30 -6.02 3.25
#